data_AF-A0A519CV95-F1
#
_entry.id   AF-A0A519CV95-F1
#
_cell.length_a   1.000
_cell.length_b   1.000
_cell.length_c   1.000
_cell.angle_alpha   90.00
_cell.angle_beta   90.00
_cell.angle_gamma   90.00
#
_symmetry.space_group_name_H-M   'P 1'
#
loop_
_entity.id
_entity.type
_entity.pdbx_description
1 polymer ?
#
loop_
_entity_poly.entity_id
_entity_poly.type
_entity_poly.pdbx_seq_one_letter_code
_entity_poly.pdbx_strand_id
1 'polypeptide(L)'
;TVGFLDYDDHIGKRDLIHSKIKVLWTDEYNTLNEFLNFSQKENLEYLIVDNSRNRSDFIISIFENEEKYPFLEKEFDSNNLGFKYKVKIFKINYEIFNENNN
;
A
#
# COMPACT_ATOMS: atom_id res chain seq x y z
N THR A 1 -6.62 4.07 24.33
CA THR A 1 -5.80 5.16 23.77
C THR A 1 -4.57 4.57 23.13
N VAL A 2 -4.39 4.72 21.82
CA VAL A 2 -3.07 4.49 21.21
C VAL A 2 -2.44 5.87 21.10
N GLY A 3 -1.47 6.13 21.95
CA GLY A 3 -0.69 7.35 21.94
C GLY A 3 0.64 7.06 21.25
N PHE A 4 0.92 7.76 20.17
CA PHE A 4 2.28 7.92 19.69
C PHE A 4 2.63 9.38 19.87
N LEU A 5 3.24 9.68 21.01
CA LEU A 5 4.00 10.90 21.17
C LEU A 5 5.45 10.54 21.44
N ASP A 6 6.24 11.27 20.68
CA ASP A 6 7.63 11.61 20.77
C ASP A 6 8.70 10.69 20.18
N TYR A 7 9.33 11.36 19.23
CA TYR A 7 10.45 11.07 18.38
C TYR A 7 11.70 11.01 19.24
N ASP A 8 12.16 9.80 19.56
CA ASP A 8 13.58 9.46 19.59
C ASP A 8 13.79 7.94 19.75
N ASP A 9 14.82 7.45 19.08
CA ASP A 9 15.29 6.06 18.89
C ASP A 9 14.59 5.22 17.81
N HIS A 10 14.92 5.52 16.56
CA HIS A 10 14.28 5.03 15.33
C HIS A 10 14.76 3.66 14.80
N ILE A 11 15.68 2.96 15.47
CA ILE A 11 16.28 1.73 14.94
C ILE A 11 15.76 0.49 15.69
N GLY A 12 15.82 0.47 17.02
CA GLY A 12 15.48 -0.72 17.81
C GLY A 12 14.01 -1.17 17.75
N LYS A 13 13.05 -0.24 17.64
CA LYS A 13 11.62 -0.61 17.52
C LYS A 13 11.24 -1.14 16.13
N ARG A 14 11.97 -0.73 15.07
CA ARG A 14 11.75 -1.24 13.70
C ARG A 14 12.14 -2.71 13.62
N ASP A 15 13.24 -3.09 14.26
CA ASP A 15 13.75 -4.47 14.26
C ASP A 15 12.81 -5.44 15.02
N LEU A 16 12.16 -4.98 16.09
CA LEU A 16 11.15 -5.77 16.83
C LEU A 16 9.86 -6.00 16.01
N ILE A 17 9.45 -5.02 15.20
CA ILE A 17 8.30 -5.14 14.27
C ILE A 17 8.67 -5.96 13.01
N HIS A 18 9.96 -6.01 12.66
CA HIS A 18 10.48 -6.73 11.49
C HIS A 18 10.26 -8.26 11.55
N SER A 19 9.98 -8.83 12.72
CA SER A 19 9.80 -10.28 12.86
C SER A 19 8.47 -10.83 12.31
N LYS A 20 7.55 -9.99 11.81
CA LYS A 20 6.28 -10.47 11.24
C LYS A 20 5.65 -9.66 10.11
N ILE A 21 6.13 -8.46 9.82
CA ILE A 21 5.55 -7.58 8.79
C ILE A 21 6.67 -7.17 7.84
N LYS A 22 6.60 -7.69 6.60
CA LYS A 22 7.47 -7.26 5.51
C LYS A 22 6.85 -6.04 4.85
N VAL A 23 7.59 -4.93 4.82
CA VAL A 23 7.18 -3.70 4.15
C VAL A 23 7.99 -3.56 2.86
N LEU A 24 7.29 -3.37 1.75
CA LEU A 24 7.88 -3.08 0.44
C LEU A 24 7.57 -1.63 0.07
N TRP A 25 8.56 -0.93 -0.47
CA TRP A 25 8.41 0.46 -0.91
C TRP A 25 8.15 0.50 -2.40
N THR A 26 7.17 1.32 -2.81
CA THR A 26 6.74 1.44 -4.21
C THR A 26 7.67 2.31 -5.05
N ASP A 27 8.51 3.11 -4.40
CA ASP A 27 9.36 4.13 -5.03
C ASP A 27 10.51 3.52 -5.86
N GLU A 28 10.75 2.22 -5.73
CA GLU A 28 11.76 1.47 -6.48
C GLU A 28 11.25 0.95 -7.84
N TYR A 29 9.97 1.18 -8.19
CA TYR A 29 9.31 0.60 -9.36
C TYR A 29 8.70 1.67 -10.26
N ASN A 30 8.78 1.45 -11.58
CA ASN A 30 8.23 2.41 -12.55
C ASN A 30 6.76 2.16 -12.85
N THR A 31 6.28 0.93 -12.66
CA THR A 31 4.90 0.53 -13.00
C THR A 31 4.27 -0.34 -11.93
N LEU A 32 2.93 -0.33 -11.89
CA LEU A 32 2.17 -1.21 -10.99
C LEU A 32 2.44 -2.69 -11.27
N ASN A 33 2.50 -3.10 -12.55
CA ASN A 33 2.74 -4.49 -12.91
C ASN A 33 4.11 -4.97 -12.45
N GLU A 34 5.15 -4.14 -12.60
CA GLU A 34 6.49 -4.45 -12.10
C GLU A 34 6.49 -4.66 -10.59
N PHE A 35 5.86 -3.73 -9.85
CA PHE A 35 5.72 -3.82 -8.40
C PHE A 35 4.93 -5.07 -7.96
N LEU A 36 3.79 -5.35 -8.59
CA LEU A 36 2.93 -6.50 -8.25
C LEU A 36 3.59 -7.84 -8.57
N ASN A 37 4.29 -7.95 -9.70
CA ASN A 37 5.04 -9.16 -10.06
C ASN A 37 6.17 -9.46 -9.06
N PHE A 38 6.84 -8.44 -8.54
CA PHE A 38 7.84 -8.61 -7.49
C PHE A 38 7.19 -8.94 -6.14
N SER A 39 6.21 -8.13 -5.73
CA SER A 39 5.60 -8.25 -4.41
C SER A 39 4.78 -9.53 -4.23
N GLN A 40 4.24 -10.11 -5.30
CA GLN A 40 3.63 -11.45 -5.28
C GLN A 40 4.64 -12.51 -4.83
N LYS A 41 5.88 -12.47 -5.35
CA LYS A 41 6.96 -13.41 -4.97
C LYS A 41 7.37 -13.26 -3.51
N GLU A 42 7.17 -12.05 -2.97
CA GLU A 42 7.44 -11.71 -1.58
C GLU A 42 6.23 -11.90 -0.65
N ASN A 43 5.13 -12.48 -1.16
CA ASN A 43 3.88 -12.73 -0.46
C ASN A 43 3.24 -11.45 0.15
N LEU A 44 3.33 -10.31 -0.56
CA LEU A 44 2.65 -9.08 -0.13
C LEU A 44 1.15 -9.21 -0.33
N GLU A 45 0.37 -9.17 0.76
CA GLU A 45 -1.09 -9.32 0.69
C GLU A 45 -1.84 -7.98 0.61
N TYR A 46 -1.28 -6.90 1.17
CA TYR A 46 -1.96 -5.62 1.31
C TYR A 46 -1.17 -4.47 0.70
N LEU A 47 -1.88 -3.56 0.04
CA LEU A 47 -1.38 -2.31 -0.50
C LEU A 47 -2.00 -1.13 0.27
N ILE A 48 -1.15 -0.22 0.73
CA ILE A 48 -1.58 1.02 1.38
C ILE A 48 -1.26 2.18 0.44
N VAL A 49 -2.25 3.01 0.15
CA VAL A 49 -2.10 4.22 -0.67
C VAL A 49 -2.61 5.44 0.07
N ASP A 50 -2.02 6.60 -0.19
CA ASP A 50 -2.41 7.87 0.42
C ASP A 50 -2.66 8.97 -0.61
N ASN A 51 -3.27 10.07 -0.17
CA ASN A 51 -3.54 11.23 -1.04
C ASN A 51 -2.33 12.14 -1.27
N SER A 52 -1.11 11.66 -1.03
CA SER A 52 0.10 12.42 -1.33
C SER A 52 0.34 12.51 -2.83
N ARG A 53 0.67 13.70 -3.31
CA ARG A 53 1.08 13.92 -4.72
C ARG A 53 2.54 13.55 -4.99
N ASN A 54 3.34 13.31 -3.95
CA ASN A 54 4.75 12.91 -4.07
C ASN A 54 4.88 11.38 -4.02
N ARG A 55 4.14 10.70 -4.90
CA ARG A 55 4.10 9.23 -5.04
C ARG A 55 4.32 8.89 -6.51
N SER A 56 4.66 7.64 -6.80
CA SER A 56 4.69 7.14 -8.17
C SER A 56 3.32 7.31 -8.84
N ASP A 57 3.32 7.53 -10.16
CA ASP A 57 2.10 7.82 -10.93
C ASP A 57 1.03 6.73 -10.77
N PHE A 58 1.45 5.47 -10.65
CA PHE A 58 0.53 4.37 -10.45
C PHE A 58 -0.14 4.38 -9.08
N ILE A 59 0.53 4.83 -8.02
CA ILE A 59 -0.07 4.97 -6.68
C ILE A 59 -1.08 6.11 -6.68
N ILE A 60 -0.75 7.24 -7.32
CA ILE A 60 -1.69 8.35 -7.50
C ILE A 60 -2.94 7.86 -8.27
N SER A 61 -2.72 7.12 -9.37
CA SER A 61 -3.80 6.58 -10.18
C SER A 61 -4.71 5.62 -9.41
N ILE A 62 -4.16 4.72 -8.57
CA ILE A 62 -4.94 3.83 -7.70
C ILE A 62 -5.76 4.64 -6.69
N PHE A 63 -5.17 5.66 -6.08
CA PHE A 63 -5.89 6.48 -5.09
C PHE A 63 -7.08 7.20 -5.72
N GLU A 64 -6.92 7.74 -6.93
CA GLU A 64 -7.93 8.54 -7.63
C GLU A 64 -8.94 7.74 -8.46
N ASN A 65 -8.55 6.57 -8.97
CA ASN A 65 -9.32 5.77 -9.93
C ASN A 65 -9.33 4.28 -9.53
N GLU A 66 -9.69 4.00 -8.28
CA GLU A 66 -9.65 2.64 -7.71
C GLU A 66 -10.49 1.62 -8.52
N GLU A 67 -11.55 2.08 -9.18
CA GLU A 67 -12.43 1.27 -10.04
C GLU A 67 -11.72 0.66 -11.26
N LYS A 68 -10.56 1.21 -11.66
CA LYS A 68 -9.74 0.67 -12.76
C LYS A 68 -8.94 -0.56 -12.36
N TYR A 69 -8.89 -0.90 -11.08
CA TYR A 69 -8.05 -1.95 -10.52
C TYR A 69 -8.92 -3.00 -9.80
N PRO A 70 -9.67 -3.83 -10.53
CA PRO A 70 -10.64 -4.77 -9.94
C PRO A 70 -10.01 -5.84 -9.05
N PHE A 71 -8.69 -6.05 -9.16
CA PHE A 71 -7.92 -6.93 -8.29
C PHE A 71 -7.51 -6.28 -6.95
N LEU A 72 -7.83 -5.00 -6.72
CA LEU A 72 -7.59 -4.33 -5.44
C LEU A 72 -8.90 -4.25 -4.65
N GLU A 73 -9.10 -5.19 -3.74
CA GLU A 73 -10.28 -5.26 -2.87
C GLU A 73 -10.12 -4.27 -1.71
N LYS A 74 -10.97 -3.24 -1.64
CA LYS A 74 -10.85 -2.18 -0.63
C LYS A 74 -11.30 -2.67 0.75
N GLU A 75 -10.36 -2.75 1.68
CA GLU A 75 -10.59 -3.14 3.08
C GLU A 75 -10.81 -1.92 3.99
N PHE A 76 -10.24 -0.78 3.65
CA PHE A 76 -10.37 0.45 4.44
C PHE A 76 -10.31 1.70 3.57
N ASP A 77 -11.11 2.71 3.93
CA ASP A 77 -11.14 4.02 3.28
C ASP A 77 -11.33 5.13 4.32
N SER A 78 -10.34 6.01 4.46
CA SER A 78 -10.38 7.10 5.43
C SER A 78 -11.14 8.35 4.95
N ASN A 79 -11.72 8.35 3.75
CA ASN A 79 -12.36 9.53 3.15
C ASN A 79 -13.43 10.15 4.05
N ASN A 80 -14.20 9.33 4.75
CA ASN A 80 -15.32 9.77 5.59
C ASN A 80 -14.91 10.17 7.02
N LEU A 81 -13.61 10.11 7.37
CA LEU A 81 -13.13 10.35 8.73
C LEU A 81 -12.81 11.83 9.03
N GLY A 82 -13.12 12.76 8.12
CA GLY A 82 -12.90 14.20 8.33
C GLY A 82 -11.43 14.68 8.31
N PHE A 83 -10.46 13.77 8.22
CA PHE A 83 -9.03 14.13 8.15
C PHE A 83 -8.62 14.69 6.78
N LYS A 84 -7.66 15.63 6.74
CA LYS A 84 -7.10 16.13 5.48
C LYS A 84 -6.23 15.09 4.77
N TYR A 85 -5.41 14.38 5.54
CA TYR A 85 -4.64 13.25 5.05
C TYR A 85 -5.57 12.05 4.89
N LYS A 86 -5.53 11.42 3.72
CA LYS A 86 -6.41 10.31 3.36
C LYS A 86 -5.58 9.08 3.02
N VAL A 87 -6.05 7.92 3.47
CA VAL A 87 -5.43 6.62 3.27
C VAL A 87 -6.49 5.61 2.87
N LYS A 88 -6.13 4.72 1.96
CA LYS A 88 -6.91 3.53 1.61
C LYS A 88 -6.03 2.29 1.77
N ILE A 89 -6.64 1.19 2.20
CA ILE A 89 -5.99 -0.12 2.30
C ILE A 89 -6.73 -1.07 1.38
N PHE A 90 -5.97 -1.74 0.53
CA PHE A 90 -6.47 -2.73 -0.41
C PHE A 90 -5.84 -4.08 -0.11
N LYS A 91 -6.64 -5.13 -0.15
CA LYS A 91 -6.17 -6.51 -0.27
C LYS A 91 -5.97 -6.82 -1.76
N ILE A 92 -4.85 -7.44 -2.09
CA ILE A 92 -4.49 -7.74 -3.47
C ILE A 92 -5.00 -9.14 -3.83
N ASN A 93 -5.85 -9.22 -4.86
CA ASN A 93 -6.29 -10.47 -5.46
C ASN A 93 -5.38 -10.85 -6.65
N TYR A 94 -4.33 -11.62 -6.38
CA TYR A 94 -3.37 -12.00 -7.43
C TYR A 94 -3.94 -12.95 -8.47
N GLU A 95 -5.03 -13.69 -8.18
CA GLU A 95 -5.69 -14.53 -9.18
C GLU A 95 -6.28 -13.65 -10.28
N ILE A 96 -7.09 -12.65 -9.90
CA ILE A 96 -7.66 -11.67 -10.84
C ILE A 96 -6.56 -10.84 -11.53
N PHE A 97 -5.51 -10.45 -10.80
CA PHE A 97 -4.38 -9.73 -11.41
C PHE A 97 -3.70 -10.55 -12.51
N ASN A 98 -3.45 -11.84 -12.28
CA ASN A 98 -2.77 -12.70 -13.25
C ASN A 98 -3.66 -13.07 -14.44
N GLU A 99 -4.98 -13.21 -14.25
CA GLU A 99 -5.92 -13.43 -15.35
C GLU A 99 -5.95 -12.27 -16.36
N ASN A 100 -5.83 -11.02 -15.87
CA ASN A 100 -5.87 -9.82 -16.72
C ASN A 100 -4.53 -9.50 -17.42
N ASN A 101 -3.45 -10.21 -17.09
CA ASN A 101 -2.11 -10.02 -17.67
C ASN A 101 -1.66 -11.20 -18.55
N ASN A 102 -2.55 -12.16 -18.82
CA ASN A 102 -2.33 -13.28 -19.74
C ASN A 102 -2.74 -12.95 -21.18
#